data_AF-A0A3D5ARN1-F1
#
_entry.id   AF-A0A3D5ARN1-F1
#
_cell.length_a   1.000
_cell.length_b   1.000
_cell.length_c   1.000
_cell.angle_alpha   90.00
_cell.angle_beta   90.00
_cell.angle_gamma   90.00
#
_symmetry.space_group_name_H-M   'P 1'
#
loop_
_entity.id
_entity.type
_entity.pdbx_description
1 polymer ?
#
loop_
_entity_poly.entity_id
_entity_poly.type
_entity_poly.pdbx_seq_one_letter_code
_entity_poly.pdbx_strand_id
1 'polypeptide(L)'
;MKRPPPEFYPPRPLFPYPPLFRSAPAVFGRLAALGGDVLVEEMVEPAVEVLAGIAPSPLGQVLTLGPGGVLAEVVDDVALRLLPVGAHDVREMIAETRLHKLLAGTRGRPAADAEALVEAVVRITDLVAGWPPGFELDLNPIAVLPAGLGVRVLDAAYVAPSHQES
;
A
#
# COMPACT_ATOMS: atom_id res chain seq x y z
N MET A 1 -27.96 21.37 33.64
CA MET A 1 -27.28 22.22 32.65
C MET A 1 -27.70 21.79 31.25
N LYS A 2 -28.34 22.66 30.46
CA LYS A 2 -28.82 22.35 29.10
C LYS A 2 -27.66 22.43 28.09
N ARG A 3 -27.53 21.43 27.22
CA ARG A 3 -26.52 21.42 26.13
C ARG A 3 -26.81 22.56 25.14
N PRO A 4 -25.77 23.25 24.61
CA PRO A 4 -25.96 24.30 23.61
C PRO A 4 -26.39 23.70 22.25
N PRO A 5 -27.04 24.51 21.38
CA PRO A 5 -27.53 24.05 20.07
C PRO A 5 -26.39 23.66 19.10
N PRO A 6 -26.69 22.79 18.11
CA PRO A 6 -25.70 22.09 17.27
C PRO A 6 -24.92 22.97 16.29
N GLU A 7 -25.22 24.26 16.20
CA GLU A 7 -24.62 25.19 15.22
C GLU A 7 -23.28 25.79 15.68
N PHE A 8 -22.85 25.52 16.92
CA PHE A 8 -21.61 26.07 17.50
C PHE A 8 -20.41 25.11 17.50
N TYR A 9 -20.51 23.96 16.84
CA TYR A 9 -19.35 23.10 16.64
C TYR A 9 -18.66 23.49 15.32
N PRO A 10 -17.41 23.99 15.35
CA PRO A 10 -16.61 24.02 14.13
C PRO A 10 -16.53 22.60 13.57
N PRO A 11 -16.42 22.41 12.24
CA PRO A 11 -16.25 21.08 11.67
C PRO A 11 -15.07 20.40 12.36
N ARG A 12 -15.28 19.18 12.86
CA ARG A 12 -14.15 18.38 13.35
C ARG A 12 -13.17 18.26 12.18
N PRO A 13 -11.88 18.59 12.35
CA PRO A 13 -10.90 18.27 11.33
C PRO A 13 -11.01 16.77 11.05
N LEU A 14 -11.01 16.40 9.77
CA LEU A 14 -11.14 15.01 9.32
C LEU A 14 -9.98 14.12 9.82
N PHE A 15 -8.95 14.72 10.44
CA PHE A 15 -7.81 14.02 11.05
C PHE A 15 -7.46 14.63 12.42
N PRO A 16 -7.19 13.79 13.44
CA PRO A 16 -6.96 14.23 14.82
C PRO A 16 -5.54 14.77 15.09
N TYR A 17 -4.68 14.81 14.06
CA TYR A 17 -3.30 15.24 14.24
C TYR A 17 -3.12 16.70 13.78
N PRO A 18 -2.65 17.61 14.64
CA PRO A 18 -2.15 18.90 14.18
C PRO A 18 -0.94 18.66 13.26
N PRO A 19 -0.57 19.62 12.39
CA PRO A 19 0.64 19.52 11.57
C PRO A 19 1.86 19.49 12.51
N LEU A 20 2.24 18.30 12.97
CA LEU A 20 3.43 18.08 13.76
C LEU A 20 4.65 18.03 12.82
N PHE A 21 4.84 19.06 12.01
CA PHE A 21 6.17 19.36 11.48
C PHE A 21 7.01 19.98 12.61
N ARG A 22 7.38 19.16 13.60
CA ARG A 22 8.67 19.37 14.26
C ARG A 22 9.69 18.96 13.20
N SER A 23 10.26 19.95 12.52
CA SER A 23 11.13 19.81 11.34
C SER A 23 11.94 18.51 11.32
N ALA A 24 11.93 17.77 10.21
CA ALA A 24 12.66 16.50 10.05
C ALA A 24 14.08 16.50 10.65
N PRO A 25 14.89 17.58 10.55
CA PRO A 25 16.21 17.65 11.20
C PRO A 25 16.19 17.49 12.74
N ALA A 26 15.16 18.01 13.41
CA ALA A 26 15.02 17.93 14.87
C ALA A 26 14.51 16.55 15.35
N VAL A 27 13.83 15.80 14.48
CA VAL A 27 13.48 14.40 14.73
C VAL A 27 14.69 13.51 14.45
N PHE A 28 15.38 13.73 13.33
CA PHE A 28 16.61 13.03 12.96
C PHE A 28 17.66 13.10 14.07
N GLY A 29 17.96 14.28 14.61
CA GLY A 29 18.94 14.43 15.69
C GLY A 29 18.61 13.64 16.96
N ARG A 30 17.31 13.38 17.23
CA ARG A 30 16.87 12.55 18.36
C ARG A 30 16.92 11.07 18.05
N LEU A 31 16.63 10.66 16.81
CA LEU A 31 16.67 9.27 16.38
C LEU A 31 18.12 8.78 16.21
N ALA A 32 18.99 9.58 15.60
CA ALA A 32 20.41 9.26 15.45
C ALA A 32 21.12 9.06 16.81
N ALA A 33 20.65 9.74 17.86
CA ALA A 33 21.17 9.58 19.22
C ALA A 33 20.82 8.22 19.86
N LEU A 34 19.86 7.46 19.32
CA LEU A 34 19.50 6.12 19.78
C LEU A 34 20.42 5.02 19.20
N GLY A 35 21.27 5.37 18.21
CA GLY A 35 22.13 4.43 17.48
C GLY A 35 21.42 3.78 16.27
N GLY A 36 22.20 3.39 15.26
CA GLY A 36 21.71 2.84 13.99
C GLY A 36 21.59 3.87 12.86
N ASP A 37 21.22 3.41 11.67
CA ASP A 37 20.96 4.25 10.50
C ASP A 37 19.49 4.72 10.49
N VAL A 38 19.25 5.96 10.06
CA VAL A 38 17.91 6.55 10.00
C VAL A 38 17.56 6.87 8.55
N LEU A 39 16.44 6.33 8.08
CA LEU A 39 15.82 6.69 6.80
C LEU A 39 14.81 7.82 7.02
N VAL A 40 14.90 8.88 6.22
CA VAL A 40 13.96 10.01 6.24
C VAL A 40 13.23 10.05 4.91
N GLU A 41 11.91 9.95 4.96
CA GLU A 41 11.05 9.86 3.78
C GLU A 41 9.98 10.95 3.77
N GLU A 42 9.40 11.18 2.60
CA GLU A 42 8.24 12.03 2.44
C GLU A 42 7.04 11.43 3.18
N MET A 43 6.28 12.26 3.90
CA MET A 43 5.01 11.85 4.48
C MET A 43 3.95 11.84 3.38
N VAL A 44 3.45 10.65 3.03
CA VAL A 44 2.37 10.50 2.05
C VAL A 44 1.02 10.78 2.73
N GLU A 45 0.25 11.68 2.13
CA GLU A 45 -1.10 12.05 2.57
C GLU A 45 -2.08 10.86 2.45
N PRO A 46 -3.27 10.92 3.10
CA PRO A 46 -4.24 9.81 3.11
C PRO A 46 -4.57 9.26 1.72
N ALA A 47 -4.35 7.96 1.55
CA ALA A 47 -4.52 7.22 0.29
C ALA A 47 -5.37 5.96 0.49
N VAL A 48 -5.74 5.28 -0.60
CA VAL A 48 -6.20 3.89 -0.51
C VAL A 48 -4.97 3.01 -0.41
N GLU A 49 -4.85 2.22 0.66
CA GLU A 49 -3.74 1.29 0.84
C GLU A 49 -4.06 -0.05 0.18
N VAL A 50 -3.07 -0.62 -0.50
CA VAL A 50 -3.11 -1.89 -1.23
C VAL A 50 -1.91 -2.72 -0.79
N LEU A 51 -2.11 -4.02 -0.61
CA LEU A 51 -1.04 -4.99 -0.48
C LEU A 51 -0.83 -5.68 -1.85
N ALA A 52 0.42 -5.79 -2.27
CA ALA A 52 0.83 -6.65 -3.38
C ALA A 52 2.03 -7.51 -2.97
N GLY A 53 1.86 -8.84 -3.00
CA GLY A 53 2.90 -9.78 -2.63
C GLY A 53 3.22 -10.76 -3.76
N ILE A 54 4.47 -11.15 -3.93
CA ILE A 54 4.92 -12.18 -4.87
C ILE A 54 5.67 -13.24 -4.07
N ALA A 55 5.18 -14.46 -4.08
CA ALA A 55 5.77 -15.56 -3.31
C ALA A 55 5.81 -16.85 -4.13
N PRO A 56 6.78 -17.74 -3.85
CA PRO A 56 6.93 -18.97 -4.60
C PRO A 56 5.85 -19.97 -4.21
N SER A 57 5.41 -20.74 -5.19
CA SER A 57 4.53 -21.89 -5.00
C SER A 57 5.03 -23.07 -5.83
N PRO A 58 4.50 -24.30 -5.63
CA PRO A 58 4.74 -25.40 -6.55
C PRO A 58 4.35 -25.07 -8.01
N LEU A 59 3.46 -24.08 -8.17
CA LEU A 59 2.95 -23.44 -9.38
C LEU A 59 3.99 -22.66 -10.21
N GLY A 60 5.03 -22.17 -9.54
CA GLY A 60 5.76 -20.96 -9.93
C GLY A 60 5.43 -19.79 -8.99
N GLN A 61 5.81 -18.57 -9.40
CA GLN A 61 5.58 -17.36 -8.61
C GLN A 61 4.10 -16.95 -8.65
N VAL A 62 3.54 -16.62 -7.49
CA VAL A 62 2.14 -16.20 -7.32
C VAL A 62 2.09 -14.75 -6.88
N LEU A 63 1.40 -13.91 -7.63
CA LEU A 63 1.00 -12.57 -7.24
C LEU A 63 -0.26 -12.65 -6.36
N THR A 64 -0.21 -11.96 -5.23
CA THR A 64 -1.33 -11.68 -4.32
C THR A 64 -1.63 -10.20 -4.37
N LEU A 65 -2.91 -9.82 -4.50
CA LEU A 65 -3.35 -8.43 -4.49
C LEU A 65 -4.58 -8.27 -3.58
N GLY A 66 -4.60 -7.26 -2.72
CA GLY A 66 -5.73 -7.00 -1.84
C GLY A 66 -5.68 -5.62 -1.17
N PRO A 67 -6.72 -5.24 -0.41
CA PRO A 67 -6.71 -4.02 0.39
C PRO A 67 -5.65 -4.11 1.49
N GLY A 68 -4.95 -3.01 1.74
CA GLY A 68 -4.02 -2.85 2.86
C GLY A 68 -4.69 -2.35 4.15
N GLY A 69 -3.91 -2.26 5.23
CA GLY A 69 -4.34 -1.75 6.54
C GLY A 69 -5.27 -2.70 7.29
N VAL A 70 -6.04 -2.17 8.27
CA VAL A 70 -6.93 -2.96 9.17
C VAL A 70 -7.93 -3.85 8.41
N LEU A 71 -8.28 -3.50 7.17
CA LEU A 71 -9.17 -4.33 6.34
C LEU A 71 -8.50 -5.63 5.85
N ALA A 72 -7.17 -5.66 5.69
CA ALA A 72 -6.40 -6.85 5.35
C ALA A 72 -6.41 -7.89 6.49
N GLU A 73 -6.41 -7.44 7.74
CA GLU A 73 -6.33 -8.31 8.92
C GLU A 73 -7.66 -8.97 9.29
N VAL A 74 -8.78 -8.44 8.80
CA VAL A 74 -10.14 -8.84 9.24
C VAL A 74 -10.86 -9.72 8.21
N VAL A 75 -10.42 -9.72 6.94
CA VAL A 75 -11.05 -10.48 5.86
C VAL A 75 -9.98 -10.97 4.88
N ASP A 76 -10.01 -12.27 4.54
CA ASP A 76 -9.27 -12.89 3.42
C ASP A 76 -9.74 -12.34 2.05
N ASP A 77 -9.66 -11.03 1.84
CA ASP A 77 -10.12 -10.30 0.65
C ASP A 77 -8.98 -10.09 -0.34
N VAL A 78 -8.39 -11.19 -0.81
CA VAL A 78 -7.25 -11.18 -1.74
C VAL A 78 -7.59 -11.93 -3.03
N ALA A 79 -6.99 -11.47 -4.13
CA ALA A 79 -6.97 -12.17 -5.40
C ALA A 79 -5.57 -12.72 -5.68
N LEU A 80 -5.51 -13.90 -6.29
CA LEU A 80 -4.26 -14.60 -6.60
C LEU A 80 -4.14 -14.82 -8.11
N ARG A 81 -2.92 -14.69 -8.65
CA ARG A 81 -2.60 -15.05 -10.05
C ARG A 81 -1.20 -15.65 -10.13
N LEU A 82 -1.02 -16.67 -10.98
CA LEU A 82 0.32 -17.13 -11.36
C LEU A 82 0.96 -16.12 -12.31
N LEU A 83 2.25 -15.84 -12.13
CA LEU A 83 3.01 -15.04 -13.09
C LEU A 83 3.29 -15.83 -14.39
N PRO A 84 3.38 -15.16 -15.56
CA PRO A 84 3.25 -13.71 -15.76
C PRO A 84 1.78 -13.25 -15.75
N VAL A 85 1.57 -11.97 -15.41
CA VAL A 85 0.25 -11.31 -15.47
C VAL A 85 0.33 -10.07 -16.34
N GLY A 86 -0.77 -9.75 -17.01
CA GLY A 86 -0.94 -8.50 -17.75
C GLY A 86 -1.90 -7.54 -17.05
N ALA A 87 -2.06 -6.35 -17.66
CA ALA A 87 -2.97 -5.32 -17.15
C ALA A 87 -4.44 -5.79 -17.08
N HIS A 88 -4.83 -6.77 -17.91
CA HIS A 88 -6.17 -7.35 -17.82
C HIS A 88 -6.34 -8.16 -16.53
N ASP A 89 -5.41 -9.06 -16.24
CA ASP A 89 -5.43 -9.89 -15.03
C ASP A 89 -5.46 -9.03 -13.76
N VAL A 90 -4.65 -7.97 -13.70
CA VAL A 90 -4.62 -7.07 -12.55
C VAL A 90 -5.94 -6.31 -12.37
N ARG A 91 -6.60 -5.90 -13.46
CA ARG A 91 -7.94 -5.29 -13.37
C ARG A 91 -8.98 -6.28 -12.86
N GLU A 92 -8.90 -7.55 -13.26
CA GLU A 92 -9.78 -8.59 -12.72
C GLU A 92 -9.54 -8.81 -11.22
N MET A 93 -8.27 -8.90 -10.79
CA MET A 93 -7.91 -9.02 -9.38
C MET A 93 -8.46 -7.86 -8.53
N ILE A 94 -8.43 -6.63 -9.05
CA ILE A 94 -9.04 -5.46 -8.39
C ILE A 94 -10.56 -5.61 -8.29
N ALA A 95 -11.21 -6.14 -9.32
CA ALA A 95 -12.66 -6.36 -9.36
C ALA A 95 -13.11 -7.49 -8.41
N GLU A 96 -12.27 -8.51 -8.20
CA GLU A 96 -12.51 -9.66 -7.32
C GLU A 96 -12.49 -9.30 -5.83
N THR A 97 -11.73 -8.27 -5.45
CA THR A 97 -11.58 -7.83 -4.06
C THR A 97 -12.38 -6.56 -3.78
N ARG A 98 -12.49 -6.08 -2.53
CA ARG A 98 -13.13 -4.79 -2.23
C ARG A 98 -12.34 -3.58 -2.74
N LEU A 99 -11.15 -3.78 -3.32
CA LEU A 99 -10.38 -2.71 -3.95
C LEU A 99 -11.21 -1.92 -4.97
N HIS A 100 -12.04 -2.58 -5.80
CA HIS A 100 -12.89 -1.84 -6.75
C HIS A 100 -13.77 -0.77 -6.09
N LYS A 101 -14.33 -1.05 -4.90
CA LYS A 101 -15.14 -0.08 -4.15
C LYS A 101 -14.30 1.00 -3.49
N LEU A 102 -13.14 0.62 -2.93
CA LEU A 102 -12.24 1.57 -2.27
C LEU A 102 -11.65 2.55 -3.28
N LEU A 103 -11.19 2.05 -4.42
CA LEU A 103 -10.59 2.84 -5.50
C LEU A 103 -11.61 3.72 -6.23
N ALA A 104 -12.88 3.29 -6.33
CA ALA A 104 -13.95 4.14 -6.87
C ALA A 104 -14.29 5.37 -5.99
N GLY A 105 -13.75 5.43 -4.77
CA GLY A 105 -14.03 6.47 -3.79
C GLY A 105 -15.21 6.12 -2.88
N THR A 106 -15.20 6.71 -1.69
CA THR A 106 -16.26 6.56 -0.68
C THR A 106 -16.76 7.93 -0.24
N ARG A 107 -17.79 7.98 0.61
CA ARG A 107 -18.42 9.25 1.02
C ARG A 107 -17.40 10.19 1.68
N GLY A 108 -16.98 11.23 0.95
CA GLY A 108 -15.99 12.22 1.40
C GLY A 108 -14.54 11.96 0.96
N ARG A 109 -14.26 10.94 0.15
CA ARG A 109 -12.94 10.69 -0.45
C ARG A 109 -13.02 10.63 -1.97
N PRO A 110 -12.09 11.26 -2.70
CA PRO A 110 -12.04 11.18 -4.17
C PRO A 110 -11.74 9.74 -4.63
N ALA A 111 -12.02 9.46 -5.90
CA ALA A 111 -11.57 8.23 -6.54
C ALA A 111 -10.03 8.20 -6.60
N ALA A 112 -9.47 7.01 -6.38
CA ALA A 112 -8.05 6.76 -6.43
C ALA A 112 -7.60 6.41 -7.86
N ASP A 113 -6.30 6.52 -8.12
CA ASP A 113 -5.68 6.26 -9.42
C ASP A 113 -5.52 4.76 -9.70
N ALA A 114 -6.64 4.10 -9.97
CA ALA A 114 -6.69 2.64 -10.19
C ALA A 114 -5.84 2.19 -11.39
N GLU A 115 -5.76 3.00 -12.45
CA GLU A 115 -4.95 2.65 -13.62
C GLU A 115 -3.45 2.76 -13.31
N ALA A 116 -3.03 3.74 -12.50
CA ALA A 116 -1.64 3.79 -12.03
C ALA A 116 -1.27 2.59 -11.13
N LEU A 117 -2.22 2.07 -10.33
CA LEU A 117 -2.00 0.82 -9.60
C LEU A 117 -1.80 -0.36 -10.57
N VAL A 118 -2.65 -0.48 -11.60
CA VAL A 118 -2.53 -1.53 -12.62
C VAL A 118 -1.16 -1.46 -13.31
N GLU A 119 -0.74 -0.27 -13.76
CA GLU A 119 0.56 -0.08 -14.38
C GLU A 119 1.71 -0.46 -13.43
N ALA A 120 1.66 0.00 -12.18
CA ALA A 120 2.68 -0.28 -11.19
C ALA A 120 2.84 -1.78 -10.94
N VAL A 121 1.73 -2.51 -10.72
CA VAL A 121 1.75 -3.96 -10.48
C VAL A 121 2.33 -4.70 -11.68
N VAL A 122 1.90 -4.37 -12.91
CA VAL A 122 2.46 -5.00 -14.13
C VAL A 122 3.97 -4.75 -14.24
N ARG A 123 4.40 -3.51 -14.02
CA ARG A 123 5.83 -3.16 -14.06
C ARG A 123 6.65 -3.86 -12.99
N ILE A 124 6.08 -4.06 -11.80
CA ILE A 124 6.72 -4.85 -10.74
C ILE A 124 6.85 -6.30 -11.18
N THR A 125 5.79 -6.91 -11.74
CA THR A 125 5.84 -8.30 -12.20
C THR A 125 6.82 -8.50 -13.36
N ASP A 126 6.92 -7.53 -14.26
CA ASP A 126 7.92 -7.52 -15.34
C ASP A 126 9.35 -7.37 -14.80
N LEU A 127 9.55 -6.51 -13.80
CA LEU A 127 10.85 -6.29 -13.15
C LEU A 127 11.39 -7.57 -12.51
N VAL A 128 10.51 -8.32 -11.82
CA VAL A 128 10.91 -9.53 -11.08
C VAL A 128 10.94 -10.79 -11.95
N ALA A 129 10.50 -10.73 -13.20
CA ALA A 129 10.51 -11.89 -14.11
C ALA A 129 11.93 -12.45 -14.35
N GLY A 130 12.97 -11.61 -14.18
CA GLY A 130 14.37 -12.01 -14.28
C GLY A 130 15.03 -12.39 -12.94
N TRP A 131 14.30 -12.38 -11.82
CA TRP A 131 14.87 -12.64 -10.50
C TRP A 131 15.06 -14.15 -10.24
N PRO A 132 15.97 -14.54 -9.32
CA PRO A 132 16.17 -15.95 -8.97
C PRO A 132 14.88 -16.61 -8.46
N PRO A 133 14.55 -17.85 -8.86
CA PRO A 133 13.33 -18.51 -8.38
C PRO A 133 13.36 -18.70 -6.86
N GLY A 134 12.19 -18.71 -6.22
CA GLY A 134 12.08 -18.92 -4.77
C GLY A 134 12.21 -17.65 -3.92
N PHE A 135 12.31 -16.47 -4.53
CA PHE A 135 12.26 -15.20 -3.81
C PHE A 135 10.85 -14.88 -3.33
N GLU A 136 10.76 -14.08 -2.27
CA GLU A 136 9.53 -13.42 -1.84
C GLU A 136 9.70 -11.90 -1.91
N LEU A 137 8.66 -11.20 -2.34
CA LEU A 137 8.56 -9.74 -2.36
C LEU A 137 7.21 -9.35 -1.77
N ASP A 138 7.20 -8.55 -0.71
CA ASP A 138 5.99 -7.98 -0.14
C ASP A 138 6.02 -6.46 -0.25
N LEU A 139 4.99 -5.88 -0.86
CA LEU A 139 4.80 -4.44 -1.01
C LEU A 139 3.54 -4.05 -0.24
N ASN A 140 3.74 -3.66 1.01
CA ASN A 140 2.65 -3.43 1.95
C ASN A 140 2.97 -2.30 2.94
N PRO A 141 2.36 -1.10 2.79
CA PRO A 141 1.34 -0.75 1.82
C PRO A 141 1.90 -0.09 0.55
N ILE A 142 1.21 -0.31 -0.56
CA ILE A 142 1.17 0.57 -1.73
C ILE A 142 0.03 1.58 -1.51
N ALA A 143 0.37 2.86 -1.42
CA ALA A 143 -0.59 3.96 -1.39
C ALA A 143 -1.04 4.33 -2.82
N VAL A 144 -2.33 4.20 -3.10
CA VAL A 144 -2.98 4.68 -4.32
C VAL A 144 -3.59 6.05 -4.07
N LEU A 145 -2.99 7.06 -4.69
CA LEU A 145 -3.34 8.46 -4.50
C LEU A 145 -4.61 8.82 -5.30
N PRO A 146 -5.22 10.00 -5.07
CA PRO A 146 -6.30 10.48 -5.92
C PRO A 146 -5.97 10.42 -7.42
N ALA A 147 -6.98 10.21 -8.25
CA ALA A 147 -6.82 10.06 -9.69
C ALA A 147 -5.92 11.15 -10.32
N GLY A 148 -4.91 10.72 -11.08
CA GLY A 148 -3.90 11.58 -11.71
C GLY A 148 -2.64 11.81 -10.88
N LEU A 149 -2.58 11.33 -9.63
CA LEU A 149 -1.42 11.46 -8.75
C LEU A 149 -0.58 10.18 -8.64
N GLY A 150 -1.05 9.07 -9.22
CA GLY A 150 -0.33 7.81 -9.28
C GLY A 150 -0.33 7.01 -7.96
N VAL A 151 0.76 6.27 -7.74
CA VAL A 151 0.95 5.43 -6.56
C VAL A 151 2.29 5.68 -5.86
N ARG A 152 2.41 5.27 -4.59
CA ARG A 152 3.67 5.23 -3.83
C ARG A 152 3.77 3.89 -3.09
N VAL A 153 4.91 3.22 -3.21
CA VAL A 153 5.25 2.09 -2.32
C VAL A 153 5.75 2.71 -1.03
N LEU A 154 5.08 2.43 0.10
CA LEU A 154 5.45 3.00 1.40
C LEU A 154 6.38 2.08 2.19
N ASP A 155 6.28 0.77 1.96
CA ASP A 155 7.18 -0.22 2.53
C ASP A 155 7.34 -1.39 1.56
N ALA A 156 8.49 -2.04 1.62
CA ALA A 156 8.85 -3.17 0.79
C ALA A 156 9.80 -4.11 1.52
N ALA A 157 9.44 -5.39 1.56
CA ALA A 157 10.28 -6.45 2.09
C ALA A 157 10.65 -7.45 0.98
N TYR A 158 11.92 -7.82 0.92
CA TYR A 158 12.43 -8.83 0.01
C TYR A 158 13.11 -9.94 0.80
N VAL A 159 12.77 -11.18 0.50
CA VAL A 159 13.43 -12.36 1.03
C VAL A 159 14.11 -13.09 -0.12
N ALA A 160 15.42 -13.22 -0.02
CA ALA A 160 16.20 -13.99 -0.97
C ALA A 160 15.83 -15.48 -0.87
N PRO A 161 15.91 -16.25 -1.97
CA PRO A 161 15.68 -17.69 -1.91
C PRO A 161 16.61 -18.33 -0.88
N SER A 162 16.07 -19.17 -0.01
CA SER A 162 16.90 -19.96 0.91
C SER A 162 17.73 -20.95 0.09
N HIS A 163 19.06 -20.85 0.16
CA HIS A 163 19.94 -21.89 -0.34
C HIS A 163 19.66 -23.17 0.45
N GLN A 164 18.95 -24.14 -0.14
CA GLN A 164 19.04 -25.51 0.34
C GLN A 164 20.41 -26.02 -0.10
N GLU A 165 21.38 -26.01 0.81
CA GLU A 165 22.59 -26.80 0.65
C GLU A 165 22.16 -28.25 0.41
N SER A 166 22.46 -28.75 -0.78
CA SER A 166 22.24 -30.15 -1.18
C SER A 166 23.36 -31.03 -0.66
#